data_AF-A0A7W0L7E7-F1
#
_entry.id   AF-A0A7W0L7E7-F1
#
_cell.length_a   1.000
_cell.length_b   1.000
_cell.length_c   1.000
_cell.angle_alpha   90.00
_cell.angle_beta   90.00
_cell.angle_gamma   90.00
#
_symmetry.space_group_name_H-M   'P 1'
#
loop_
_entity.id
_entity.type
_entity.pdbx_description
1 polymer ?
#
loop_
_entity_poly.entity_id
_entity_poly.type
_entity_poly.pdbx_seq_one_letter_code
_entity_poly.pdbx_strand_id
1 'polypeptide(L)'
;MPVDEGSAGIWVLALSGVVLLAGTASVLAGLAIISRHEAGTAADLAALAAASQALSGSEVACSNAAQIAAINGAELQSCDLGGDGVVDVTVTVTVRFGSLGLGVAQADARAGPAETDDPG
;
A
#
# COMPACT_ATOMS: atom_id res chain seq x y z
N MET A 1 -16.40 41.42 39.94
CA MET A 1 -17.44 40.60 39.28
C MET A 1 -16.79 39.28 38.92
N PRO A 2 -17.09 38.16 39.60
CA PRO A 2 -16.45 36.87 39.32
C PRO A 2 -17.23 36.20 38.18
N VAL A 3 -17.00 36.68 36.97
CA VAL A 3 -17.38 35.97 35.76
C VAL A 3 -16.06 35.46 35.16
N ASP A 4 -16.07 34.19 34.75
CA ASP A 4 -15.18 33.64 33.71
C ASP A 4 -13.99 32.73 34.07
N GLU A 5 -13.65 32.44 35.34
CA GLU A 5 -12.58 31.45 35.61
C GLU A 5 -13.01 30.00 35.34
N GLY A 6 -14.23 29.63 35.72
CA GLY A 6 -14.79 28.30 35.43
C GLY A 6 -15.14 28.11 33.95
N SER A 7 -15.64 29.15 33.29
CA SER A 7 -16.00 29.16 31.86
C SER A 7 -14.75 29.01 30.99
N ALA A 8 -13.71 29.80 31.25
CA ALA A 8 -12.46 29.73 30.51
C ALA A 8 -11.81 28.34 30.64
N GLY A 9 -11.83 27.74 31.83
CA GLY A 9 -11.34 26.37 32.04
C GLY A 9 -12.09 25.31 31.21
N ILE A 10 -13.42 25.38 31.15
CA ILE A 10 -14.24 24.46 30.36
C ILE A 10 -13.92 24.58 28.87
N TRP A 11 -13.81 25.80 28.35
CA TRP A 11 -13.47 26.03 26.95
C TRP A 11 -12.05 25.56 26.62
N VAL A 12 -11.07 25.79 27.50
CA VAL A 12 -9.70 25.29 27.30
C VAL A 12 -9.67 23.77 27.26
N LEU A 13 -10.37 23.09 28.18
CA LEU A 13 -10.47 21.64 28.17
C LEU A 13 -11.19 21.11 26.92
N ALA A 14 -12.28 21.74 26.51
CA ALA A 14 -13.02 21.37 25.31
C ALA A 14 -12.16 21.51 24.05
N LEU A 15 -11.50 22.65 23.85
CA LEU A 15 -10.62 22.88 22.71
C LEU A 15 -9.42 21.94 22.71
N SER A 16 -8.81 21.71 23.87
CA SER A 16 -7.72 20.74 24.01
C SER A 16 -8.18 19.33 23.64
N GLY A 17 -9.38 18.93 24.09
CA GLY A 17 -9.99 17.66 23.71
C GLY A 17 -10.22 17.54 22.21
N VAL A 18 -10.75 18.58 21.56
CA VAL A 18 -10.95 18.62 20.10
C VAL A 18 -9.61 18.49 19.36
N VAL A 19 -8.58 19.20 19.79
CA VAL A 19 -7.24 19.13 19.17
C VAL A 19 -6.65 17.73 19.32
N LEU A 20 -6.77 17.10 20.49
CA LEU A 20 -6.31 15.74 20.72
C LEU A 20 -7.07 14.71 19.85
N LEU A 21 -8.39 14.85 19.73
CA LEU A 21 -9.21 13.99 18.88
C LEU A 21 -8.86 14.18 17.40
N ALA A 22 -8.69 15.42 16.93
CA ALA A 22 -8.29 15.70 15.56
C ALA A 22 -6.88 15.17 15.25
N GLY A 23 -5.94 15.34 16.19
CA GLY A 23 -4.57 14.82 16.06
C GLY A 23 -4.54 13.29 16.00
N THR A 24 -5.24 12.62 16.90
CA THR A 24 -5.33 11.14 16.89
C THR A 24 -6.00 10.62 15.62
N ALA A 25 -7.10 11.23 15.16
CA ALA A 25 -7.74 10.87 13.89
C ALA A 25 -6.77 11.03 12.69
N SER A 26 -5.99 12.11 12.67
CA SER A 26 -5.01 12.37 11.61
C SER A 26 -3.88 11.33 11.59
N VAL A 27 -3.39 10.92 12.76
CA VAL A 27 -2.38 9.85 12.87
C VAL A 27 -2.93 8.52 12.35
N LEU A 28 -4.15 8.15 12.75
CA LEU A 28 -4.80 6.92 12.27
C LEU A 28 -5.01 6.94 10.76
N ALA A 29 -5.44 8.07 10.20
CA ALA A 29 -5.56 8.24 8.76
C ALA A 29 -4.19 8.10 8.05
N GLY A 30 -3.13 8.69 8.60
CA GLY A 30 -1.77 8.57 8.07
C GLY A 30 -1.29 7.12 8.01
N LEU A 31 -1.51 6.34 9.08
CA LEU A 31 -1.17 4.91 9.10
C LEU A 31 -1.94 4.09 8.06
N ALA A 32 -3.23 4.41 7.86
CA ALA A 32 -4.04 3.76 6.84
C ALA A 32 -3.58 4.09 5.41
N ILE A 33 -3.08 5.31 5.17
CA ILE A 33 -2.58 5.72 3.86
C ILE A 33 -1.23 5.05 3.56
N ILE A 34 -0.29 5.06 4.52
CA ILE A 34 1.05 4.48 4.33
C ILE A 34 0.95 2.99 4.00
N SER A 35 0.09 2.26 4.73
CA SER A 35 -0.12 0.82 4.48
C SER A 35 -0.68 0.51 3.10
N ARG A 36 -1.54 1.37 2.54
CA ARG A 36 -2.02 1.21 1.15
C ARG A 36 -0.93 1.49 0.13
N HIS A 37 -0.08 2.48 0.38
CA HIS A 37 0.97 2.86 -0.55
C HIS A 37 2.08 1.80 -0.65
N GLU A 38 2.37 1.15 0.48
CA GLU A 38 3.29 0.01 0.54
C GLU A 38 2.79 -1.18 -0.30
N ALA A 39 1.50 -1.52 -0.19
CA ALA A 39 0.89 -2.56 -1.01
C ALA A 39 0.94 -2.23 -2.51
N GLY A 40 0.66 -0.97 -2.88
CA GLY A 40 0.78 -0.50 -4.27
C GLY A 40 2.21 -0.62 -4.81
N THR A 41 3.19 -0.14 -4.05
CA THR A 41 4.61 -0.21 -4.42
C THR A 41 5.08 -1.65 -4.61
N ALA A 42 4.67 -2.56 -3.72
CA ALA A 42 4.98 -3.98 -3.85
C ALA A 42 4.35 -4.59 -5.11
N ALA A 43 3.10 -4.24 -5.43
CA ALA A 43 2.41 -4.69 -6.64
C ALA A 43 3.14 -4.21 -7.90
N ASP A 44 3.49 -2.93 -7.97
CA ASP A 44 4.19 -2.33 -9.13
C ASP A 44 5.54 -3.00 -9.39
N LEU A 45 6.35 -3.20 -8.33
CA LEU A 45 7.65 -3.86 -8.45
C LEU A 45 7.51 -5.34 -8.85
N ALA A 46 6.51 -6.04 -8.31
CA ALA A 46 6.23 -7.42 -8.70
C ALA A 46 5.77 -7.53 -10.16
N ALA A 47 4.91 -6.62 -10.62
CA ALA A 47 4.45 -6.57 -12.00
C ALA A 47 5.60 -6.27 -12.98
N LEU A 48 6.46 -5.29 -12.68
CA LEU A 48 7.64 -4.98 -13.50
C LEU A 48 8.64 -6.15 -13.53
N ALA A 49 8.87 -6.81 -12.40
CA ALA A 49 9.71 -8.00 -12.33
C ALA A 49 9.16 -9.15 -13.17
N ALA A 50 7.84 -9.35 -13.17
CA ALA A 50 7.19 -10.33 -14.02
C ALA A 50 7.34 -9.96 -15.50
N ALA A 51 7.04 -8.69 -15.85
CA ALA A 51 7.09 -8.19 -17.22
C ALA A 51 8.51 -8.29 -17.83
N SER A 52 9.56 -8.05 -17.04
CA SER A 52 10.95 -8.24 -17.48
C SER A 52 11.28 -9.68 -17.89
N GLN A 53 10.52 -10.65 -17.39
CA GLN A 53 10.68 -12.08 -17.63
C GLN A 53 9.58 -12.65 -18.54
N ALA A 54 8.74 -11.80 -19.14
CA ALA A 54 7.60 -12.22 -19.96
C ALA A 54 8.00 -13.17 -21.11
N LEU A 55 9.16 -12.93 -21.73
CA LEU A 55 9.71 -13.76 -22.82
C LEU A 55 10.18 -15.15 -22.35
N SER A 56 10.43 -15.32 -21.05
CA SER A 56 10.85 -16.59 -20.45
C SER A 56 9.64 -17.47 -20.09
N GLY A 57 8.41 -17.00 -20.31
CA GLY A 57 7.17 -17.71 -20.02
C GLY A 57 6.55 -17.36 -18.66
N SER A 58 5.28 -17.75 -18.49
CA SER A 58 4.46 -17.39 -17.33
C SER A 58 5.04 -17.89 -16.01
N GLU A 59 5.55 -19.12 -15.98
CA GLU A 59 6.07 -19.73 -14.75
C GLU A 59 7.29 -18.98 -14.21
N VAL A 60 8.22 -18.60 -15.10
CA VAL A 60 9.41 -17.82 -14.73
C VAL A 60 9.03 -16.40 -14.32
N ALA A 61 8.14 -15.75 -15.08
CA ALA A 61 7.65 -14.41 -14.77
C ALA A 61 6.94 -14.34 -13.41
N CYS A 62 6.01 -15.26 -13.15
CA CYS A 62 5.26 -15.29 -11.90
C CYS A 62 6.10 -15.74 -10.71
N SER A 63 7.07 -16.63 -10.89
CA SER A 63 8.04 -16.95 -9.85
C SER A 63 8.89 -15.73 -9.46
N ASN A 64 9.28 -14.91 -10.45
CA ASN A 64 10.03 -13.68 -10.18
C ASN A 64 9.15 -12.65 -9.46
N ALA A 65 7.89 -12.49 -9.89
CA ALA A 65 6.90 -11.64 -9.24
C ALA A 65 6.71 -12.03 -7.75
N ALA A 66 6.58 -13.32 -7.47
CA ALA A 66 6.41 -13.83 -6.11
C ALA A 66 7.62 -13.51 -5.22
N GLN A 67 8.84 -13.67 -5.77
CA GLN A 67 10.06 -13.35 -5.04
C GLN A 67 10.16 -11.86 -4.71
N ILE A 68 9.86 -10.98 -5.68
CA ILE A 68 9.89 -9.54 -5.47
C ILE A 68 8.77 -9.08 -4.53
N ALA A 69 7.57 -9.64 -4.63
CA ALA A 69 6.49 -9.39 -3.68
C ALA A 69 6.92 -9.74 -2.24
N ALA A 70 7.51 -10.92 -2.03
CA ALA A 70 7.96 -11.37 -0.72
C ALA A 70 9.05 -10.47 -0.11
N ILE A 71 10.01 -10.01 -0.93
CA ILE A 71 11.06 -9.06 -0.50
C ILE A 71 10.45 -7.73 -0.03
N ASN A 72 9.33 -7.32 -0.65
CA ASN A 72 8.58 -6.12 -0.29
C ASN A 72 7.52 -6.36 0.80
N GLY A 73 7.55 -7.51 1.49
CA GLY A 73 6.61 -7.81 2.57
C GLY A 73 5.18 -8.11 2.12
N ALA A 74 4.98 -8.40 0.83
CA ALA A 74 3.71 -8.75 0.23
C ALA A 74 3.66 -10.24 -0.16
N GLU A 75 2.46 -10.80 -0.19
CA GLU A 75 2.19 -12.15 -0.67
C GLU A 75 1.51 -12.07 -2.03
N LEU A 76 2.02 -12.81 -3.02
CA LEU A 76 1.45 -12.88 -4.35
C LEU A 76 0.16 -13.72 -4.32
N GLN A 77 -0.97 -13.13 -4.67
CA GLN A 77 -2.26 -13.82 -4.76
C GLN A 77 -2.58 -14.30 -6.17
N SER A 78 -2.23 -13.49 -7.17
CA SER A 78 -2.47 -13.81 -8.57
C SER A 78 -1.36 -13.24 -9.44
N CYS A 79 -1.07 -13.93 -10.54
CA CYS A 79 -0.17 -13.47 -11.59
C CYS A 79 -0.66 -14.06 -12.90
N ASP A 80 -1.03 -13.19 -13.84
CA ASP A 80 -1.52 -13.57 -15.16
C ASP A 80 -0.66 -12.89 -16.22
N LEU A 81 -0.01 -13.70 -17.08
CA LEU A 81 0.77 -13.21 -18.21
C LEU A 81 -0.10 -13.27 -19.47
N GLY A 82 -0.50 -12.10 -19.95
CA GLY A 82 -1.22 -11.91 -21.21
C GLY A 82 -0.37 -12.24 -22.43
N GLY A 83 -1.03 -12.57 -23.54
CA GLY A 83 -0.37 -12.91 -24.81
C GLY A 83 0.38 -11.76 -25.49
N ASP A 84 0.15 -10.52 -25.04
CA ASP A 84 0.85 -9.29 -25.41
C ASP A 84 2.08 -9.02 -24.53
N GLY A 85 2.41 -9.92 -23.58
CA GLY A 85 3.50 -9.77 -22.63
C GLY A 85 3.15 -8.90 -21.42
N VAL A 86 1.93 -8.39 -21.34
CA VAL A 86 1.44 -7.62 -20.19
C VAL A 86 1.14 -8.58 -19.05
N VAL A 87 1.63 -8.26 -17.85
CA VAL A 87 1.38 -9.05 -16.63
C VAL A 87 0.46 -8.28 -15.71
N ASP A 88 -0.61 -8.94 -15.28
CA ASP A 88 -1.48 -8.51 -14.18
C ASP A 88 -1.06 -9.25 -12.89
N VAL A 89 -0.82 -8.50 -11.82
CA VAL A 89 -0.37 -9.02 -10.53
C VAL A 89 -1.26 -8.49 -9.42
N THR A 90 -1.78 -9.40 -8.58
CA THR A 90 -2.44 -9.05 -7.31
C THR A 90 -1.55 -9.47 -6.15
N VAL A 91 -1.28 -8.56 -5.22
CA VAL A 91 -0.55 -8.85 -3.98
C VAL A 91 -1.34 -8.42 -2.75
N THR A 92 -0.96 -9.00 -1.61
CA THR A 92 -1.55 -8.67 -0.32
C THR A 92 -0.48 -8.37 0.71
N VAL A 93 -0.64 -7.30 1.47
CA VAL A 93 0.22 -6.93 2.60
C VAL A 93 -0.55 -7.09 3.90
N THR A 94 0.05 -7.78 4.86
CA THR A 94 -0.50 -7.89 6.22
C THR A 94 -0.07 -6.68 7.04
N VAL A 95 -1.04 -5.87 7.46
CA VAL A 95 -0.80 -4.63 8.20
C VAL A 95 -1.08 -4.89 9.69
N ARG A 96 -0.12 -4.56 10.55
CA ARG A 96 -0.29 -4.67 12.01
C ARG A 96 -0.70 -3.32 12.60
N PHE A 97 -1.93 -3.20 13.07
CA PHE A 97 -2.44 -1.99 13.74
C PHE A 97 -2.26 -2.05 15.27
N GLY A 98 -1.19 -2.68 15.75
CA GLY A 98 -0.92 -2.82 17.18
C GLY A 98 -2.08 -3.50 17.93
N SER A 99 -2.64 -2.82 18.94
CA SER A 99 -3.77 -3.30 19.73
C SER A 99 -5.12 -3.33 18.99
N LEU A 100 -5.22 -2.69 17.83
CA LEU A 100 -6.44 -2.67 17.00
C LEU A 100 -6.59 -3.94 16.14
N GLY A 101 -5.55 -4.77 16.05
CA GLY A 101 -5.58 -6.06 15.35
C GLY A 101 -4.77 -6.10 14.04
N LEU A 102 -5.03 -7.13 13.24
CA LEU A 102 -4.44 -7.33 11.92
C LEU A 102 -5.42 -6.86 10.84
N GLY A 103 -4.91 -6.13 9.86
CA GLY A 103 -5.64 -5.86 8.62
C GLY A 103 -4.88 -6.37 7.41
N VAL A 104 -5.58 -6.36 6.29
CA VAL A 104 -5.10 -6.90 5.02
C VAL A 104 -5.31 -5.81 3.98
N ALA A 105 -4.23 -5.40 3.32
CA ALA A 105 -4.26 -4.46 2.21
C ALA A 105 -3.98 -5.22 0.92
N GLN A 106 -4.93 -5.20 -0.01
CA GLN A 106 -4.75 -5.77 -1.35
C GLN A 106 -4.43 -4.64 -2.33
N ALA A 107 -3.53 -4.91 -3.25
CA ALA A 107 -3.20 -4.04 -4.37
C ALA A 107 -3.01 -4.86 -5.64
N ASP A 108 -3.35 -4.23 -6.75
CA ASP A 108 -3.28 -4.81 -8.09
C ASP A 108 -2.45 -3.88 -8.97
N ALA A 109 -1.57 -4.45 -9.79
CA ALA A 109 -0.72 -3.71 -10.71
C ALA A 109 -0.61 -4.43 -12.05
N ARG A 110 -0.39 -3.64 -13.11
CA ARG A 110 -0.25 -4.12 -14.48
C ARG A 110 1.01 -3.53 -15.10
N ALA A 111 1.85 -4.36 -15.70
CA ALA A 111 3.06 -3.91 -16.39
C ALA A 111 3.26 -4.65 -17.72
N GLY A 112 3.69 -3.93 -18.75
CA GLY A 112 4.11 -4.50 -20.04
C GLY A 112 5.63 -4.65 -20.12
N PRO A 113 6.14 -5.42 -21.09
CA PRO A 113 7.58 -5.50 -21.34
C PRO A 113 8.10 -4.11 -21.66
N ALA A 114 9.28 -3.76 -21.15
CA ALA A 114 9.92 -2.51 -21.53
C ALA A 114 10.08 -2.50 -23.04
N GLU A 115 9.59 -1.46 -23.70
CA GLU A 115 9.83 -1.23 -25.13
C GLU A 115 11.35 -1.26 -25.31
N THR A 116 11.87 -2.34 -25.87
CA THR A 116 13.24 -2.33 -26.38
C THR A 116 13.21 -1.32 -27.50
N ASP A 117 13.81 -0.15 -27.26
CA ASP A 117 14.20 0.80 -28.30
C ASP A 117 14.74 0.00 -29.48
N ASP A 118 13.94 -0.09 -30.54
CA ASP A 118 14.39 -0.53 -31.85
C ASP A 118 14.86 0.74 -32.55
N PRO A 119 16.17 1.06 -32.58
CA PRO A 119 16.68 2.10 -33.44
C PRO A 119 16.60 1.58 -34.88
N GLY A 120 15.42 1.73 -35.49
CA GLY A 120 15.23 1.63 -36.93
C GLY A 120 15.86 2.80 -37.67
#